data_AF-A0A8S3IAJ7-F1
#
_entry.id   AF-A0A8S3IAJ7-F1
#
_cell.length_a   1.000
_cell.length_b   1.000
_cell.length_c   1.000
_cell.angle_alpha   90.00
_cell.angle_beta   90.00
_cell.angle_gamma   90.00
#
_symmetry.space_group_name_H-M   'P 1'
#
loop_
_entity.id
_entity.type
_entity.pdbx_description
1 polymer ?
#
loop_
_entity_poly.entity_id
_entity_poly.type
_entity_poly.pdbx_seq_one_letter_code
_entity_poly.pdbx_strand_id
1 'polypeptide(L)'
;MTDEFRDCFVGEKGYDALKKLMRNSNEFCTEIANCLLDRSDAEKVYAKALRKNSDIMQKIAGRTRGTLSNAFTMLATQTNRQSDAHSEMANVLLNDIFTPIKNLADTQNRERRAIEETMNAKFKEWNNQKSNDNKFRSRQFEKSEEIEILYLKLSELPKIGRKHGRDT
;
A
#
# COMPACT_ATOMS: atom_id res chain seq x y z
N MET A 1 -26.63 4.92 8.68
CA MET A 1 -26.13 3.83 7.83
C MET A 1 -24.62 3.93 7.89
N THR A 2 -23.96 3.01 8.59
CA THR A 2 -22.49 2.97 8.66
C THR A 2 -22.02 2.13 7.49
N ASP A 3 -21.34 2.75 6.52
CA ASP A 3 -20.71 2.00 5.43
C ASP A 3 -19.64 1.07 6.00
N GLU A 4 -19.85 -0.24 5.86
CA GLU A 4 -18.83 -1.22 6.23
C GLU A 4 -17.75 -1.25 5.14
N PHE A 5 -16.50 -1.54 5.51
CA PHE A 5 -15.35 -1.53 4.59
C PHE A 5 -15.58 -2.36 3.31
N ARG A 6 -16.31 -3.47 3.42
CA ARG A 6 -16.63 -4.35 2.29
C ARG A 6 -17.49 -3.66 1.21
N ASP A 7 -18.25 -2.63 1.59
CA ASP A 7 -19.19 -1.95 0.72
C ASP A 7 -18.54 -0.74 0.00
N CYS A 8 -17.37 -0.28 0.48
CA CYS A 8 -16.70 0.92 -0.04
C CYS A 8 -16.03 0.74 -1.42
N PHE A 9 -15.82 -0.50 -1.87
CA PHE A 9 -15.00 -0.79 -3.07
C PHE A 9 -15.73 -1.65 -4.12
N VAL A 10 -17.06 -1.67 -4.11
CA VAL A 10 -17.88 -2.52 -5.00
C VAL A 10 -18.01 -1.94 -6.43
N GLY A 11 -17.67 -0.68 -6.64
CA GLY A 11 -17.75 -0.02 -7.96
C GLY A 11 -16.68 -0.47 -8.96
N GLU A 12 -16.84 -0.09 -10.23
CA GLU A 12 -15.97 -0.51 -11.35
C GLU A 12 -14.48 -0.20 -11.15
N LYS A 13 -14.16 0.88 -10.43
CA LYS A 13 -12.78 1.27 -10.07
C LYS A 13 -12.41 0.96 -8.62
N GLY A 14 -13.30 0.29 -7.87
CA GLY A 14 -13.13 0.07 -6.45
C GLY A 14 -11.92 -0.81 -6.13
N TYR A 15 -11.73 -1.90 -6.89
CA TYR A 15 -10.57 -2.77 -6.73
C TYR A 15 -9.24 -2.04 -7.01
N ASP A 16 -9.17 -1.24 -8.07
CA ASP A 16 -7.97 -0.46 -8.39
C ASP A 16 -7.66 0.59 -7.31
N ALA A 17 -8.70 1.24 -6.78
CA ALA A 17 -8.55 2.19 -5.67
C ALA A 17 -8.04 1.51 -4.39
N LEU A 18 -8.59 0.34 -4.04
CA LEU A 18 -8.14 -0.46 -2.90
C LEU A 18 -6.68 -0.91 -3.06
N LYS A 19 -6.31 -1.40 -4.24
CA LYS A 19 -4.95 -1.82 -4.57
C LYS A 19 -3.96 -0.67 -4.41
N LYS A 20 -4.30 0.53 -4.89
CA LYS A 20 -3.50 1.74 -4.71
C LYS A 20 -3.36 2.10 -3.23
N LEU A 21 -4.46 2.07 -2.47
CA LEU A 21 -4.45 2.36 -1.03
C LEU A 21 -3.51 1.42 -0.26
N MET A 22 -3.57 0.12 -0.53
CA MET A 22 -2.71 -0.88 0.13
C MET A 22 -1.23 -0.71 -0.22
N ARG A 23 -0.90 -0.31 -1.45
CA ARG A 23 0.48 -0.02 -1.87
C ARG A 23 1.03 1.22 -1.18
N ASN A 24 0.28 2.32 -1.21
CA ASN A 24 0.65 3.56 -0.54
C ASN A 24 0.87 3.35 0.97
N SER A 25 0.03 2.55 1.61
CA SER A 25 0.17 2.25 3.05
C SER A 25 1.48 1.51 3.35
N ASN A 26 1.90 0.61 2.47
CA ASN A 26 3.15 -0.13 2.63
C ASN A 26 4.40 0.74 2.35
N GLU A 27 4.31 1.61 1.34
CA GLU A 27 5.33 2.63 1.07
C GLU A 27 5.50 3.55 2.28
N PHE A 28 4.40 4.04 2.85
CA PHE A 28 4.39 4.87 4.05
C PHE A 28 5.07 4.18 5.26
N CYS A 29 4.77 2.91 5.53
CA CYS A 29 5.46 2.16 6.59
C CYS A 29 6.97 2.04 6.33
N THR A 30 7.37 1.87 5.06
CA THR A 30 8.78 1.78 4.67
C THR A 30 9.49 3.12 4.84
N GLU A 31 8.84 4.23 4.48
CA GLU A 31 9.35 5.59 4.69
C GLU A 31 9.54 5.89 6.18
N ILE A 32 8.57 5.55 7.04
CA ILE A 32 8.70 5.70 8.49
C ILE A 32 9.89 4.90 9.01
N ALA A 33 10.02 3.63 8.60
CA ALA A 33 11.13 2.79 9.03
C ALA A 33 12.46 3.44 8.65
N ASN A 34 12.63 3.85 7.39
CA ASN A 34 13.87 4.47 6.93
C ASN A 34 14.18 5.78 7.67
N CYS A 35 13.18 6.61 7.95
CA CYS A 35 13.36 7.83 8.75
C CYS A 35 13.90 7.52 10.15
N LEU A 36 13.39 6.47 10.80
CA LEU A 36 13.86 6.04 12.12
C LEU A 36 15.27 5.44 12.08
N LEU A 37 15.61 4.72 11.01
CA LEU A 37 16.95 4.19 10.79
C LEU A 37 17.96 5.33 10.65
N ASP A 38 17.68 6.30 9.78
CA ASP A 38 18.51 7.49 9.58
C ASP A 38 18.69 8.26 10.90
N ARG A 39 17.62 8.37 11.70
CA ARG A 39 17.68 9.01 13.01
C ARG A 39 18.55 8.23 13.99
N SER A 40 18.41 6.90 14.06
CA SER A 40 19.27 6.03 14.88
C SER A 40 20.74 6.21 14.52
N ASP A 41 21.07 6.25 13.23
CA ASP A 41 22.45 6.36 12.77
C ASP A 41 23.04 7.74 13.07
N ALA A 42 22.26 8.81 12.92
CA ALA A 42 22.66 10.14 13.37
C ALA A 42 22.94 10.19 14.88
N GLU A 43 22.12 9.54 15.69
CA GLU A 43 22.30 9.46 17.15
C GLU A 43 23.58 8.69 17.53
N LYS A 44 23.90 7.58 16.84
CA LYS A 44 25.17 6.86 17.04
C LYS A 44 26.39 7.71 16.73
N VAL A 45 26.34 8.47 15.64
CA VAL A 45 27.43 9.39 15.26
C VAL A 45 27.61 10.46 16.32
N TYR A 46 26.51 11.05 16.81
CA TYR A 46 26.56 12.08 17.84
C TYR A 46 27.11 11.53 19.17
N ALA A 47 26.60 10.38 19.62
CA ALA A 47 27.11 9.69 20.81
C ALA A 47 28.63 9.45 20.73
N LYS A 48 29.14 8.97 19.58
CA LYS A 48 30.58 8.76 19.37
C LYS A 48 31.40 10.06 19.44
N ALA A 49 30.86 11.16 18.92
CA ALA A 49 31.51 12.47 19.01
C ALA A 49 31.59 12.96 20.46
N LEU A 50 30.51 12.80 21.24
CA LEU A 50 30.49 13.13 22.67
C LEU A 50 31.52 12.30 23.45
N ARG A 51 31.61 10.99 23.19
CA ARG A 51 32.61 10.10 23.81
C ARG A 51 34.03 10.63 23.59
N LYS A 52 34.37 10.96 22.34
CA LYS A 52 35.68 11.52 21.98
C LYS A 52 35.96 12.85 22.71
N ASN A 53 34.96 13.72 22.81
CA ASN A 53 35.10 15.00 23.52
C ASN A 53 35.30 14.80 25.02
N SER A 54 34.57 13.86 25.64
CA SER A 54 34.80 13.45 27.03
C SER A 54 36.25 12.99 27.24
N ASP A 55 36.79 12.15 26.37
CA ASP A 55 38.18 11.67 26.48
C ASP A 55 39.21 12.82 26.42
N ILE A 56 38.95 13.83 25.58
CA ILE A 56 39.78 15.05 25.51
C ILE A 56 39.69 15.84 26.82
N MET A 57 38.50 16.01 27.38
CA MET A 57 38.30 16.71 28.66
C MET A 57 39.01 16.00 29.81
N GLN A 58 38.97 14.65 29.86
CA GLN A 58 39.71 13.88 30.86
C GLN A 58 41.23 14.08 30.74
N LYS A 59 41.76 14.14 29.51
CA LYS A 59 43.18 14.45 29.27
C LYS A 59 43.56 15.85 29.75
N ILE A 60 42.68 16.84 29.58
CA ILE A 60 42.89 18.21 30.09
C ILE A 60 42.83 18.23 31.62
N ALA A 61 41.87 17.53 32.22
CA ALA A 61 41.76 17.41 33.67
C ALA A 61 43.05 16.87 34.30
N GLY A 62 43.66 15.84 33.70
CA GLY A 62 44.93 15.27 34.16
C GLY A 62 46.15 16.20 34.03
N ARG A 63 46.08 17.24 33.19
CA ARG A 63 47.14 18.25 33.03
C ARG A 63 46.93 19.50 33.89
N THR A 64 45.75 19.66 34.48
CA THR A 64 45.37 20.81 35.31
C THR A 64 45.31 20.41 36.78
N ARG A 65 45.22 21.37 37.70
CA ARG A 65 45.17 21.11 39.15
C ARG A 65 44.06 21.93 39.81
N GLY A 66 43.67 21.52 41.02
CA GLY A 66 42.68 22.22 41.82
C GLY A 66 41.28 22.23 41.19
N THR A 67 40.55 23.32 41.37
CA THR A 67 39.16 23.44 40.94
C THR A 67 38.97 23.34 39.42
N LEU A 68 39.96 23.72 38.62
CA LEU A 68 39.92 23.60 37.17
C LEU A 68 39.95 22.13 36.71
N SER A 69 40.78 21.30 37.34
CA SER A 69 40.83 19.85 37.09
C SER A 69 39.51 19.18 37.46
N ASN A 70 38.92 19.58 38.60
CA ASN A 70 37.62 19.10 39.03
C ASN A 70 36.53 19.49 38.02
N ALA A 71 36.53 20.73 37.53
CA ALA A 71 35.57 21.19 36.53
C ALA A 71 35.65 20.38 35.22
N PHE A 72 36.85 20.14 34.69
CA PHE A 72 37.01 19.32 33.48
C PHE A 72 36.61 17.85 33.70
N THR A 73 36.88 17.30 34.88
CA THR A 73 36.43 15.94 35.25
C THR A 73 34.90 15.84 35.28
N MET A 74 34.24 16.84 35.87
CA MET A 74 32.78 16.91 35.91
C MET A 74 32.18 17.06 34.50
N LEU A 75 32.75 17.94 33.67
CA LEU A 75 32.32 18.12 32.28
C LEU A 75 32.47 16.82 31.49
N ALA A 76 33.62 16.15 31.57
CA ALA A 76 33.84 14.87 30.92
C ALA A 76 32.80 13.82 31.34
N THR A 77 32.53 13.72 32.64
CA THR A 77 31.54 12.78 33.18
C THR A 77 30.15 13.06 32.63
N GLN A 78 29.73 14.33 32.59
CA GLN A 78 28.41 14.70 32.09
C GLN A 78 28.29 14.46 30.57
N THR A 79 29.33 14.81 29.81
CA THR A 79 29.40 14.53 28.37
C THR A 79 29.37 13.03 28.08
N ASN A 80 30.03 12.20 28.91
CA ASN A 80 30.00 10.75 28.75
C ASN A 80 28.61 10.17 29.05
N ARG A 81 27.92 10.67 30.08
CA ARG A 81 26.52 10.28 30.36
C ARG A 81 25.59 10.63 29.21
N GLN A 82 25.77 11.80 28.59
CA GLN A 82 25.02 12.17 27.39
C GLN A 82 25.33 11.24 26.23
N SER A 83 26.61 10.91 26.01
CA SER A 83 27.03 9.92 24.99
C SER A 83 26.30 8.59 25.17
N ASP A 84 26.28 8.05 26.39
CA ASP A 84 25.61 6.79 26.70
C ASP A 84 24.08 6.90 26.48
N ALA A 85 23.45 8.00 26.88
CA ALA A 85 22.02 8.23 26.67
C ALA A 85 21.64 8.29 25.18
N HIS A 86 22.43 8.98 24.35
CA HIS A 86 22.22 9.04 22.89
C HIS A 86 22.47 7.67 22.23
N SER A 87 23.47 6.92 22.70
CA SER A 87 23.71 5.55 22.23
C SER A 87 22.54 4.63 22.55
N GLU A 88 21.96 4.74 23.75
CA GLU A 88 20.79 3.96 24.15
C GLU A 88 19.55 4.34 23.33
N MET A 89 19.31 5.64 23.13
CA MET A 89 18.23 6.12 22.26
C MET A 89 18.34 5.54 20.84
N ALA A 90 19.55 5.50 20.27
CA ALA A 90 19.77 4.90 18.96
C ALA A 90 19.43 3.41 18.93
N ASN A 91 19.79 2.66 19.99
CA ASN A 91 19.48 1.23 20.09
C ASN A 91 17.97 0.99 20.21
N VAL A 92 17.25 1.78 21.02
CA VAL A 92 15.79 1.70 21.14
C VAL A 92 15.13 2.02 19.80
N LEU A 93 15.55 3.09 19.12
CA LEU A 93 15.04 3.44 17.80
C LEU A 93 15.23 2.30 16.79
N LEU A 94 16.37 1.62 16.81
CA LEU A 94 16.68 0.55 15.88
C LEU A 94 15.93 -0.76 16.22
N ASN A 95 16.04 -1.22 17.46
CA ASN A 95 15.61 -2.56 17.85
C ASN A 95 14.12 -2.60 18.20
N ASP A 96 13.61 -1.58 18.87
CA ASP A 96 12.26 -1.60 19.44
C ASP A 96 11.24 -0.90 18.54
N ILE A 97 11.70 -0.10 17.57
CA ILE A 97 10.80 0.67 16.69
C ILE A 97 11.05 0.34 15.21
N PHE A 98 12.26 0.60 14.68
CA PHE A 98 12.57 0.34 13.27
C PHE A 98 12.36 -1.12 12.89
N THR A 99 12.96 -2.05 13.62
CA THR A 99 12.94 -3.48 13.29
C THR A 99 11.50 -4.03 13.27
N PRO A 100 10.64 -3.77 14.27
CA PRO A 100 9.23 -4.17 14.22
C PRO A 100 8.46 -3.58 13.04
N ILE A 101 8.63 -2.28 12.74
CA ILE A 101 7.94 -1.65 11.61
C ILE A 101 8.41 -2.25 10.28
N LYS A 102 9.72 -2.50 10.13
CA LYS A 102 10.27 -3.13 8.93
C LYS A 102 9.70 -4.53 8.72
N ASN A 103 9.68 -5.34 9.79
CA ASN A 103 9.13 -6.70 9.75
C ASN A 103 7.62 -6.70 9.42
N LEU A 104 6.87 -5.75 9.98
CA LEU A 104 5.45 -5.55 9.66
C LEU A 104 5.27 -5.20 8.18
N ALA A 105 6.03 -4.22 7.67
CA ALA A 105 5.95 -3.79 6.27
C ALA A 105 6.29 -4.93 5.30
N ASP A 106 7.30 -5.74 5.60
CA ASP A 106 7.69 -6.88 4.77
C ASP A 106 6.63 -7.99 4.78
N THR A 107 6.07 -8.28 5.95
CA THR A 107 4.99 -9.27 6.10
C THR A 107 3.74 -8.83 5.34
N GLN A 108 3.30 -7.58 5.53
CA GLN A 108 2.16 -7.00 4.82
C GLN A 108 2.36 -6.98 3.31
N ASN A 109 3.57 -6.63 2.83
CA ASN A 109 3.88 -6.64 1.40
C ASN A 109 3.78 -8.06 0.81
N ARG A 110 4.27 -9.07 1.54
CA ARG A 110 4.18 -10.48 1.13
C ARG A 110 2.73 -10.95 1.04
N GLU A 111 1.95 -10.72 2.09
CA GLU A 111 0.53 -11.12 2.14
C GLU A 111 -0.31 -10.38 1.11
N ARG A 112 -0.08 -9.07 0.95
CA ARG A 112 -0.74 -8.24 -0.07
C ARG A 112 -0.51 -8.81 -1.47
N ARG A 113 0.73 -9.20 -1.82
CA ARG A 113 1.04 -9.75 -3.16
C ARG A 113 0.26 -11.03 -3.46
N ALA A 114 0.17 -11.95 -2.49
CA ALA A 114 -0.59 -13.19 -2.64
C ALA A 114 -2.09 -12.94 -2.86
N ILE A 115 -2.66 -11.98 -2.12
CA ILE A 115 -4.06 -11.58 -2.27
C ILE A 115 -4.28 -10.85 -3.60
N GLU A 116 -3.41 -9.90 -3.97
CA GLU A 116 -3.47 -9.16 -5.23
C GLU A 116 -3.43 -10.13 -6.43
N GLU A 117 -2.60 -11.17 -6.40
CA GLU A 117 -2.52 -12.16 -7.48
C GLU A 117 -3.85 -12.89 -7.68
N THR A 118 -4.42 -13.41 -6.59
CA THR A 118 -5.72 -14.09 -6.59
C THR A 118 -6.83 -13.15 -7.10
N MET A 119 -6.85 -11.92 -6.61
CA MET A 119 -7.87 -10.94 -6.98
C MET A 119 -7.70 -10.43 -8.41
N ASN A 120 -6.48 -10.25 -8.92
CA ASN A 120 -6.24 -9.87 -10.32
C ASN A 120 -6.80 -10.93 -11.28
N ALA A 121 -6.64 -12.22 -10.96
CA ALA A 121 -7.21 -13.30 -11.75
C ALA A 121 -8.75 -13.22 -11.80
N LYS A 122 -9.39 -13.04 -10.63
CA LYS A 122 -10.85 -12.90 -10.53
C LYS A 122 -11.39 -11.64 -11.19
N PHE A 123 -10.70 -10.52 -11.05
CA PHE A 123 -11.08 -9.27 -11.69
C PHE A 123 -10.98 -9.35 -13.22
N LYS A 124 -9.98 -10.04 -13.74
CA LYS A 124 -9.85 -10.32 -15.18
C LYS A 124 -10.98 -11.22 -15.68
N GLU A 125 -11.29 -12.29 -14.95
CA GLU A 125 -12.40 -13.20 -15.25
C GLU A 125 -13.74 -12.43 -15.31
N TRP A 126 -14.03 -11.62 -14.30
CA TRP A 126 -15.23 -10.80 -14.24
C TRP A 126 -15.33 -9.78 -15.39
N ASN A 127 -14.24 -9.08 -15.72
CA ASN A 127 -14.22 -8.13 -16.84
C ASN A 127 -14.47 -8.81 -18.18
N ASN A 128 -13.90 -10.00 -18.39
CA ASN A 128 -14.14 -10.79 -19.60
C ASN A 128 -15.63 -11.20 -19.70
N GLN A 129 -16.21 -11.67 -18.59
CA GLN A 129 -17.63 -12.01 -18.53
C GLN A 129 -18.51 -10.79 -18.83
N LYS A 130 -18.25 -9.66 -18.18
CA LYS A 130 -18.97 -8.39 -18.43
C LYS A 130 -18.89 -7.95 -19.89
N SER A 131 -17.71 -8.08 -20.52
CA SER A 131 -17.53 -7.78 -21.94
C SER A 131 -18.37 -8.70 -22.83
N ASN A 132 -18.41 -10.00 -22.53
CA ASN A 132 -19.22 -10.97 -23.26
C ASN A 132 -20.72 -10.71 -23.08
N ASP A 133 -21.17 -10.40 -21.86
CA ASP A 133 -22.57 -10.07 -21.57
C ASP A 133 -23.01 -8.82 -22.34
N ASN A 134 -22.15 -7.81 -22.42
CA ASN A 134 -22.41 -6.61 -23.22
C ASN A 134 -22.55 -6.94 -24.72
N LYS A 135 -21.67 -7.77 -25.28
CA LYS A 135 -21.76 -8.23 -26.68
C LYS A 135 -23.04 -9.03 -26.93
N PHE A 136 -23.40 -9.92 -26.01
CA PHE A 136 -24.63 -10.70 -26.11
C PHE A 136 -25.86 -9.79 -26.07
N ARG A 137 -25.89 -8.81 -25.16
CA ARG A 137 -26.98 -7.83 -25.07
C ARG A 137 -27.14 -7.03 -26.36
N SER A 138 -26.05 -6.54 -26.96
CA SER A 138 -26.09 -5.83 -28.25
C SER A 138 -26.64 -6.72 -29.37
N ARG A 139 -26.15 -7.96 -29.50
CA ARG A 139 -26.66 -8.91 -30.50
C ARG A 139 -28.14 -9.25 -30.30
N GLN A 140 -28.59 -9.39 -29.06
CA GLN A 140 -30.01 -9.63 -28.75
C GLN A 140 -30.88 -8.47 -29.22
N PHE A 141 -30.43 -7.24 -29.02
CA PHE A 141 -31.13 -6.05 -29.49
C PHE A 141 -31.24 -6.03 -31.03
N GLU A 142 -30.13 -6.26 -31.73
CA GLU A 142 -30.10 -6.35 -33.20
C GLU A 142 -31.06 -7.44 -33.73
N LYS A 143 -31.08 -8.62 -33.10
CA LYS A 143 -32.00 -9.70 -33.50
C LYS A 143 -33.46 -9.39 -33.20
N SER A 144 -33.76 -8.70 -32.11
CA SER A 144 -35.12 -8.24 -31.82
C SER A 144 -35.62 -7.27 -32.88
N GLU A 145 -34.77 -6.32 -33.29
CA GLU A 145 -35.08 -5.34 -34.34
C GLU A 145 -35.27 -6.01 -35.71
N GLU A 146 -34.37 -6.93 -36.11
CA GLU A 146 -34.52 -7.72 -37.34
C GLU A 146 -35.85 -8.50 -37.37
N ILE A 147 -36.23 -9.14 -36.25
CA ILE A 147 -37.47 -9.90 -36.13
C ILE A 147 -38.69 -8.98 -36.29
N GLU A 148 -38.70 -7.82 -35.65
CA GLU A 148 -39.79 -6.84 -35.76
C GLU A 148 -39.98 -6.37 -37.21
N ILE A 149 -38.88 -6.05 -37.90
CA ILE A 149 -38.90 -5.67 -39.32
C ILE A 149 -39.47 -6.80 -40.20
N LEU A 150 -39.08 -8.06 -39.93
CA LEU A 150 -39.60 -9.22 -40.68
C LEU A 150 -41.10 -9.42 -40.46
N TYR A 151 -41.60 -9.24 -39.23
CA TYR A 151 -43.04 -9.31 -38.94
C TYR A 151 -43.83 -8.23 -39.69
N LEU A 152 -43.33 -7.00 -39.75
CA LEU A 152 -43.96 -5.93 -40.53
C LEU A 152 -44.03 -6.28 -42.02
N LYS A 153 -42.90 -6.71 -42.61
CA LYS A 153 -42.85 -7.14 -44.01
C LYS A 153 -43.82 -8.29 -44.31
N LEU A 154 -43.93 -9.27 -43.40
CA LEU A 154 -44.86 -10.39 -43.55
C LEU A 154 -46.32 -9.92 -43.53
N SER A 155 -46.66 -8.92 -42.71
CA SER A 155 -48.02 -8.37 -42.62
C SER A 155 -48.45 -7.63 -43.88
N GLU A 156 -47.51 -7.10 -44.65
CA GLU A 156 -47.73 -6.39 -45.92
C GLU A 156 -47.86 -7.34 -47.13
N LEU A 157 -47.54 -8.63 -46.98
CA LEU A 157 -47.62 -9.59 -48.08
C LEU A 157 -49.07 -9.89 -48.47
N PRO A 158 -49.38 -10.03 -49.79
CA PRO A 158 -50.70 -10.42 -50.25
C PRO A 158 -51.07 -11.80 -49.68
N LYS A 159 -52.26 -11.93 -49.06
CA LYS A 159 -52.77 -13.22 -48.59
C LYS A 159 -52.93 -14.16 -49.78
N ILE A 160 -52.07 -15.19 -49.87
CA ILE A 160 -52.20 -16.24 -50.88
C ILE A 160 -53.46 -17.05 -50.55
N GLY A 161 -54.52 -16.86 -51.34
CA GLY A 161 -55.70 -17.70 -51.29
C GLY A 161 -55.33 -19.13 -51.63
N ARG A 162 -55.55 -20.07 -50.70
CA ARG A 162 -55.47 -21.51 -51.00
C ARG A 162 -56.54 -21.83 -52.03
N LYS A 163 -56.18 -21.89 -53.32
CA LYS A 163 -56.98 -22.62 -54.31
C LYS A 163 -56.82 -24.11 -54.01
N HIS A 164 -57.63 -24.62 -53.10
CA HIS A 164 -57.90 -26.05 -53.06
C HIS A 164 -58.90 -26.31 -54.19
N GLY A 165 -58.39 -26.86 -55.29
CA GLY A 165 -59.22 -27.32 -56.40
C GLY A 165 -60.19 -28.39 -55.89
N ARG A 166 -61.48 -28.13 -56.05
CA ARG A 166 -62.46 -29.19 -56.26
C ARG A 166 -62.86 -29.10 -57.71
N ASP A 167 -62.15 -29.86 -58.54
CA ASP A 167 -62.71 -30.33 -59.79
C ASP A 167 -63.72 -31.44 -59.45
N THR A 168 -64.78 -31.49 -60.26
CA THR A 168 -66.00 -32.32 -60.21
C THR A 168 -67.14 -31.84 -59.31
#